data_AF-A0A4U0H3X7-F1
#
_entry.id   AF-A0A4U0H3X7-F1
#
_cell.length_a   1.000
_cell.length_b   1.000
_cell.length_c   1.000
_cell.angle_alpha   90.00
_cell.angle_beta   90.00
_cell.angle_gamma   90.00
#
_symmetry.space_group_name_H-M   'P 1'
#
loop_
_entity.id
_entity.type
_entity.pdbx_description
1 polymer ?
#
loop_
_entity_poly.entity_id
_entity_poly.type
_entity_poly.pdbx_seq_one_letter_code
_entity_poly.pdbx_strand_id
1 'polypeptide(L)'
;MATDYPVAETALSNAPVGIPRAQPDVPCAGAARPSVRVRETSRSRFRTAFRARRQGFSQLLPWRRPSAPTNVAHWPPRWEISVTKKWLLSLAVAGSIAVLTACGGAPSDGGASPAASAEASAGAEGQAQMPEPDLKDIPDVVAEVNGTKITKDKFTAAYEGQFQQMAMQSQMTGQEVDQAALKKQTAEAMVGTQLLIQEADHRGIKAAQKDVDAELEKMAKSNDFKTVDELMAAIKKQGMDENEVNAEMQTQVKVNKLIAEETGDTKPSEKELKAAYDQAKQQQEAMGEQSGQKAEVPSMEEMRPNLEQQVKAQKETEATQALVTDLRKKADVKIHV
;
A
#
# COMPACT_ATOMS: atom_id res chain seq x y z
N MET A 1 42.90 19.75 44.35
CA MET A 1 42.23 20.51 45.43
C MET A 1 40.75 20.24 45.30
N ALA A 2 40.19 19.51 46.26
CA ALA A 2 38.75 19.46 46.52
C ALA A 2 38.25 20.88 46.88
N THR A 3 37.00 21.28 46.71
CA THR A 3 35.82 20.78 47.44
C THR A 3 34.54 21.45 46.90
N ASP A 4 33.45 20.68 46.95
CA ASP A 4 32.08 21.02 47.38
C ASP A 4 31.17 22.00 46.60
N TYR A 5 30.15 21.38 45.99
CA TYR A 5 28.82 21.93 45.73
C TYR A 5 27.89 21.60 46.90
N PRO A 6 27.08 22.54 47.42
CA PRO A 6 25.93 22.20 48.23
C PRO A 6 24.63 22.14 47.42
N VAL A 7 23.89 21.07 47.70
CA VAL A 7 22.50 20.80 47.31
C VAL A 7 21.57 21.67 48.17
N ALA A 8 20.53 22.26 47.57
CA ALA A 8 19.37 22.75 48.31
C ALA A 8 18.08 22.37 47.57
N GLU A 9 17.45 21.35 48.12
CA GLU A 9 16.12 20.84 47.85
C GLU A 9 15.09 21.76 48.50
N THR A 10 14.07 22.22 47.77
CA THR A 10 12.85 22.74 48.39
C THR A 10 11.66 22.46 47.48
N ALA A 11 10.90 21.43 47.84
CA ALA A 11 9.56 21.17 47.36
C ALA A 11 8.56 22.11 48.05
N LEU A 12 7.64 22.71 47.29
CA LEU A 12 6.35 23.29 47.72
C LEU A 12 5.51 23.47 46.44
N SER A 13 4.67 22.50 46.09
CA SER A 13 3.21 22.55 46.29
C SER A 13 2.53 23.76 45.63
N ASN A 14 1.89 23.55 44.47
CA ASN A 14 0.56 24.11 44.24
C ASN A 14 -0.21 23.38 43.12
N ALA A 15 -1.47 23.10 43.45
CA ALA A 15 -2.43 22.27 42.73
C ALA A 15 -3.19 23.06 41.63
N PRO A 16 -4.08 22.42 40.85
CA PRO A 16 -4.60 22.90 39.57
C PRO A 16 -5.85 23.78 39.72
N VAL A 17 -5.98 24.82 38.89
CA VAL A 17 -7.21 25.64 38.83
C VAL A 17 -8.12 25.11 37.73
N GLY A 18 -9.23 24.51 38.17
CA GLY A 18 -10.35 24.10 37.35
C GLY A 18 -11.32 25.23 37.01
N ILE A 19 -12.10 24.93 35.98
CA ILE A 19 -13.26 25.61 35.38
C ILE A 19 -14.27 26.13 36.42
N PRO A 20 -15.01 27.22 36.11
CA PRO A 20 -16.42 27.24 36.49
C PRO A 20 -17.37 27.45 35.30
N ARG A 21 -18.33 26.52 35.21
CA ARG A 21 -19.65 26.68 34.58
C ARG A 21 -20.42 27.79 35.28
N ALA A 22 -21.16 28.60 34.53
CA ALA A 22 -22.35 29.29 35.03
C ALA A 22 -23.34 29.59 33.88
N GLN A 23 -24.44 28.83 33.85
CA GLN A 23 -25.81 29.28 33.59
C GLN A 23 -26.51 29.25 34.97
N PRO A 24 -27.59 30.03 35.26
CA PRO A 24 -28.84 30.02 34.49
C PRO A 24 -29.71 31.31 34.50
N ASP A 25 -30.84 31.18 33.79
CA ASP A 25 -32.16 31.83 33.95
C ASP A 25 -32.55 33.14 33.20
N VAL A 26 -33.57 32.90 32.36
CA VAL A 26 -34.58 33.75 31.67
C VAL A 26 -35.57 34.36 32.71
N PRO A 27 -36.66 35.12 32.38
CA PRO A 27 -37.10 35.77 31.12
C PRO A 27 -37.66 37.21 31.28
N CYS A 28 -37.89 37.93 30.16
CA CYS A 28 -39.20 38.54 29.82
C CYS A 28 -39.15 39.46 28.58
N ALA A 29 -40.12 39.21 27.70
CA ALA A 29 -40.97 40.14 26.96
C ALA A 29 -40.39 41.21 26.00
N GLY A 30 -40.70 41.00 24.70
CA GLY A 30 -41.53 41.96 23.95
C GLY A 30 -40.83 42.86 22.93
N ALA A 31 -40.99 42.54 21.63
CA ALA A 31 -41.60 43.44 20.64
C ALA A 31 -41.45 42.90 19.20
N ALA A 32 -42.59 42.47 18.65
CA ALA A 32 -43.10 42.64 17.29
C ALA A 32 -42.11 42.77 16.11
N ARG A 33 -42.18 41.80 15.17
CA ARG A 33 -42.08 42.06 13.71
C ARG A 33 -43.04 41.17 12.91
N PRO A 34 -43.63 41.67 11.82
CA PRO A 34 -44.83 41.10 11.22
C PRO A 34 -44.54 39.96 10.24
N SER A 35 -45.45 38.98 10.27
CA SER A 35 -45.57 37.85 9.36
C SER A 35 -45.89 38.28 7.92
N VAL A 36 -44.96 38.01 6.99
CA VAL A 36 -45.27 38.00 5.54
C VAL A 36 -45.62 36.58 5.14
N ARG A 37 -46.91 36.40 4.87
CA ARG A 37 -47.56 35.19 4.38
C ARG A 37 -47.26 35.06 2.87
N VAL A 38 -46.33 34.18 2.49
CA VAL A 38 -46.13 33.81 1.09
C VAL A 38 -47.26 32.86 0.69
N ARG A 39 -48.03 33.27 -0.31
CA ARG A 39 -49.11 32.49 -0.92
C ARG A 39 -48.54 31.34 -1.73
N GLU A 40 -48.92 30.11 -1.38
CA GLU A 40 -48.92 28.97 -2.28
C GLU A 40 -49.82 29.26 -3.48
N THR A 41 -49.24 29.32 -4.67
CA THR A 41 -49.95 29.31 -5.93
C THR A 41 -50.09 27.87 -6.41
N SER A 42 -51.29 27.32 -6.23
CA SER A 42 -51.75 26.12 -6.94
C SER A 42 -51.98 26.43 -8.42
N ARG A 43 -51.46 25.59 -9.32
CA ARG A 43 -52.04 25.29 -10.65
C ARG A 43 -51.66 23.84 -11.01
N SER A 44 -52.59 22.92 -10.82
CA SER A 44 -53.44 22.30 -11.87
C SER A 44 -52.65 21.39 -12.82
N ARG A 45 -52.72 20.07 -12.57
CA ARG A 45 -53.53 19.12 -13.37
C ARG A 45 -53.17 19.10 -14.87
N PHE A 46 -52.43 18.10 -15.29
CA PHE A 46 -52.79 17.33 -16.49
C PHE A 46 -52.48 15.84 -16.24
N ARG A 47 -53.55 15.09 -15.97
CA ARG A 47 -53.61 13.65 -16.14
C ARG A 47 -53.79 13.41 -17.63
N THR A 48 -52.91 12.64 -18.25
CA THR A 48 -53.22 11.99 -19.52
C THR A 48 -53.04 10.49 -19.32
N ALA A 49 -54.15 9.85 -19.01
CA ALA A 49 -54.31 8.42 -19.17
C ALA A 49 -54.34 8.12 -20.67
N PHE A 50 -53.52 7.18 -21.13
CA PHE A 50 -53.78 6.49 -22.40
C PHE A 50 -53.89 5.00 -22.09
N ARG A 51 -55.12 4.50 -22.21
CA ARG A 51 -55.50 3.11 -21.99
C ARG A 51 -55.68 2.46 -23.36
N ALA A 52 -55.05 1.29 -23.49
CA ALA A 52 -55.41 0.15 -24.33
C ALA A 52 -55.24 0.24 -25.87
N ARG A 53 -54.44 -0.71 -26.38
CA ARG A 53 -54.96 -1.64 -27.40
C ARG A 53 -54.34 -3.03 -27.25
N ARG A 54 -55.18 -4.00 -26.87
CA ARG A 54 -54.95 -5.44 -27.04
C ARG A 54 -55.12 -5.79 -28.53
N GLN A 55 -54.14 -6.47 -29.11
CA GLN A 55 -54.26 -7.59 -30.06
C GLN A 55 -52.97 -8.40 -29.82
N GLY A 56 -52.93 -9.69 -29.48
CA GLY A 56 -53.83 -10.77 -29.85
C GLY A 56 -53.29 -11.46 -31.09
N PHE A 57 -52.17 -12.18 -30.99
CA PHE A 57 -51.84 -13.24 -31.94
C PHE A 57 -51.04 -14.36 -31.25
N SER A 58 -51.74 -15.46 -31.01
CA SER A 58 -51.21 -16.78 -30.70
C SER A 58 -50.44 -17.35 -31.88
N GLN A 59 -49.33 -18.04 -31.63
CA GLN A 59 -49.02 -19.42 -32.08
C GLN A 59 -47.68 -19.77 -31.39
N LEU A 60 -47.62 -20.65 -30.38
CA LEU A 60 -47.61 -22.12 -30.49
C LEU A 60 -46.67 -22.64 -31.59
N LEU A 61 -45.50 -23.13 -31.21
CA LEU A 61 -45.07 -24.53 -31.33
C LEU A 61 -43.62 -24.70 -30.81
N PRO A 62 -43.23 -25.93 -30.41
CA PRO A 62 -42.24 -26.18 -29.36
C PRO A 62 -41.06 -27.04 -29.87
N TRP A 63 -40.17 -27.43 -28.94
CA TRP A 63 -39.15 -28.47 -29.08
C TRP A 63 -37.96 -28.21 -30.02
N ARG A 64 -36.79 -27.95 -29.44
CA ARG A 64 -35.74 -28.98 -29.30
C ARG A 64 -34.49 -28.43 -28.60
N ARG A 65 -34.16 -29.05 -27.47
CA ARG A 65 -32.79 -29.15 -26.95
C ARG A 65 -31.98 -30.09 -27.85
N PRO A 66 -30.68 -29.81 -28.02
CA PRO A 66 -29.66 -30.85 -27.94
C PRO A 66 -28.64 -30.43 -26.87
N SER A 67 -28.59 -31.08 -25.71
CA SER A 67 -27.64 -32.17 -25.41
C SER A 67 -26.20 -31.85 -25.84
N ALA A 68 -25.39 -31.54 -24.83
CA ALA A 68 -23.94 -31.44 -24.89
C ALA A 68 -23.29 -32.68 -25.49
N PRO A 69 -22.14 -32.54 -26.16
CA PRO A 69 -21.07 -33.51 -26.06
C PRO A 69 -20.19 -33.15 -24.85
N THR A 70 -20.25 -34.02 -23.85
CA THR A 70 -19.24 -34.20 -22.81
C THR A 70 -17.86 -34.35 -23.46
N ASN A 71 -17.04 -33.31 -23.43
CA ASN A 71 -15.61 -33.47 -23.61
C ASN A 71 -14.98 -33.50 -22.22
N VAL A 72 -14.90 -34.72 -21.69
CA VAL A 72 -14.17 -35.04 -20.47
C VAL A 72 -12.69 -34.95 -20.80
N ALA A 73 -12.14 -33.75 -20.73
CA ALA A 73 -10.70 -33.57 -20.64
C ALA A 73 -10.28 -34.00 -19.23
N HIS A 74 -9.90 -35.26 -19.13
CA HIS A 74 -9.14 -35.88 -18.05
C HIS A 74 -7.87 -35.04 -17.75
N TRP A 75 -7.96 -34.08 -16.84
CA TRP A 75 -6.76 -33.53 -16.20
C TRP A 75 -6.26 -34.57 -15.19
N PRO A 76 -5.06 -35.13 -15.33
CA PRO A 76 -4.48 -35.90 -14.24
C PRO A 76 -4.06 -34.94 -13.12
N PRO A 77 -4.36 -35.24 -11.85
CA PRO A 77 -3.76 -34.54 -10.72
C PRO A 77 -2.37 -35.10 -10.50
N ARG A 78 -1.34 -34.24 -10.44
CA ARG A 78 -0.07 -34.64 -9.81
C ARG A 78 0.72 -33.44 -9.29
N TRP A 79 0.38 -33.09 -8.06
CA TRP A 79 1.34 -32.75 -7.03
C TRP A 79 2.39 -33.86 -6.97
N GLU A 80 3.63 -33.59 -7.39
CA GLU A 80 4.80 -34.26 -6.80
C GLU A 80 5.93 -33.25 -6.73
N ILE A 81 6.16 -32.80 -5.50
CA ILE A 81 7.41 -32.23 -5.02
C ILE A 81 8.48 -33.29 -5.22
N SER A 82 9.53 -32.95 -5.96
CA SER A 82 10.81 -33.66 -5.85
C SER A 82 11.96 -32.67 -6.01
N VAL A 83 12.19 -31.89 -4.95
CA VAL A 83 13.50 -31.29 -4.69
C VAL A 83 14.45 -32.45 -4.40
N THR A 84 15.34 -32.75 -5.35
CA THR A 84 16.45 -33.68 -5.06
C THR A 84 17.77 -32.99 -5.36
N LYS A 85 18.40 -32.57 -4.27
CA LYS A 85 19.79 -32.20 -4.11
C LYS A 85 20.70 -33.33 -4.57
N LYS A 86 21.41 -33.15 -5.68
CA LYS A 86 22.66 -33.87 -5.97
C LYS A 86 23.65 -32.93 -6.65
N TRP A 87 24.61 -32.49 -5.85
CA TRP A 87 25.99 -32.25 -6.27
C TRP A 87 26.44 -33.32 -7.27
N LEU A 88 27.09 -32.92 -8.37
CA LEU A 88 28.45 -33.33 -8.77
C LEU A 88 28.78 -32.93 -10.21
N LEU A 89 30.09 -32.87 -10.46
CA LEU A 89 30.83 -32.73 -11.72
C LEU A 89 31.11 -31.28 -12.14
N SER A 90 32.17 -30.64 -11.61
CA SER A 90 33.58 -30.96 -11.90
C SER A 90 33.86 -30.89 -13.40
N LEU A 91 34.30 -29.72 -13.86
CA LEU A 91 35.02 -29.61 -15.11
C LEU A 91 36.37 -28.96 -14.81
N ALA A 92 37.38 -29.80 -14.90
CA ALA A 92 38.78 -29.48 -14.81
C ALA A 92 39.17 -28.44 -15.87
N VAL A 93 39.88 -27.39 -15.46
CA VAL A 93 40.84 -26.73 -16.33
C VAL A 93 42.19 -26.82 -15.65
N ALA A 94 42.98 -27.73 -16.20
CA ALA A 94 44.39 -27.88 -15.92
C ALA A 94 45.17 -26.69 -16.48
N GLY A 95 46.21 -26.30 -15.73
CA GLY A 95 47.48 -25.89 -16.29
C GLY A 95 47.60 -24.43 -16.71
N SER A 96 48.27 -23.64 -15.87
CA SER A 96 49.48 -22.92 -16.29
C SER A 96 50.25 -22.44 -15.06
N ILE A 97 51.36 -23.12 -14.81
CA ILE A 97 52.43 -22.71 -13.91
C ILE A 97 53.17 -21.56 -14.57
N ALA A 98 53.41 -20.47 -13.83
CA ALA A 98 54.59 -19.63 -14.01
C ALA A 98 55.05 -19.16 -12.62
N VAL A 99 56.04 -19.87 -12.09
CA VAL A 99 56.83 -19.46 -10.92
C VAL A 99 57.97 -18.57 -11.42
N LEU A 100 58.11 -17.37 -10.85
CA LEU A 100 59.40 -16.73 -10.67
C LEU A 100 59.48 -16.13 -9.26
N THR A 101 60.10 -16.92 -8.39
CA THR A 101 60.64 -16.60 -7.09
C THR A 101 61.71 -15.50 -7.17
N ALA A 102 61.70 -14.58 -6.21
CA ALA A 102 62.84 -13.74 -5.89
C ALA A 102 63.18 -13.83 -4.39
N CYS A 103 64.39 -14.35 -4.14
CA CYS A 103 65.26 -14.23 -2.97
C CYS A 103 64.93 -14.97 -1.66
N GLY A 104 65.78 -15.99 -1.36
CA GLY A 104 66.47 -16.04 -0.06
C GLY A 104 66.75 -17.41 0.59
N GLY A 105 67.73 -18.18 0.10
CA GLY A 105 68.55 -19.10 0.93
C GLY A 105 68.14 -20.59 1.04
N ALA A 106 69.07 -21.49 0.68
CA ALA A 106 68.99 -22.96 0.76
C ALA A 106 69.69 -23.53 2.04
N PRO A 107 69.80 -24.86 2.34
CA PRO A 107 69.22 -26.06 1.71
C PRO A 107 68.63 -27.13 2.70
N SER A 108 68.11 -28.22 2.11
CA SER A 108 68.04 -29.63 2.61
C SER A 108 66.69 -30.25 3.02
N ASP A 109 66.51 -31.45 2.46
CA ASP A 109 65.40 -32.38 2.35
C ASP A 109 64.54 -32.71 3.60
N GLY A 110 63.23 -32.85 3.32
CA GLY A 110 62.55 -34.14 3.49
C GLY A 110 61.78 -34.37 4.79
N GLY A 111 60.46 -34.19 4.75
CA GLY A 111 59.54 -34.76 5.75
C GLY A 111 58.25 -34.00 5.91
N ALA A 112 57.18 -34.46 5.25
CA ALA A 112 55.85 -33.89 5.30
C ALA A 112 55.18 -34.03 6.67
N SER A 113 54.73 -32.90 7.23
CA SER A 113 53.45 -32.68 7.93
C SER A 113 53.57 -31.48 8.88
N PRO A 114 52.75 -30.42 8.76
CA PRO A 114 52.49 -29.55 9.89
C PRO A 114 51.13 -29.88 10.51
N ALA A 115 51.21 -30.26 11.78
CA ALA A 115 50.18 -29.99 12.76
C ALA A 115 49.93 -28.46 12.83
N ALA A 116 48.66 -28.14 13.11
CA ALA A 116 48.15 -26.98 13.83
C ALA A 116 49.04 -25.71 13.88
N SER A 117 48.52 -24.63 13.33
CA SER A 117 48.66 -23.31 13.95
C SER A 117 47.36 -22.55 13.78
N ALA A 118 46.93 -22.00 14.91
CA ALA A 118 45.64 -21.44 15.19
C ALA A 118 45.39 -20.11 14.49
N GLU A 119 44.11 -19.90 14.19
CA GLU A 119 43.35 -18.66 14.27
C GLU A 119 44.06 -17.33 13.95
N ALA A 120 43.65 -16.77 12.81
CA ALA A 120 43.24 -15.37 12.76
C ALA A 120 42.09 -15.25 11.74
N SER A 121 40.90 -15.71 12.14
CA SER A 121 39.64 -15.24 11.52
C SER A 121 38.98 -14.29 12.51
N ALA A 122 39.55 -13.10 12.63
CA ALA A 122 38.85 -11.95 13.19
C ALA A 122 38.35 -11.14 12.00
N GLY A 123 37.09 -11.34 11.68
CA GLY A 123 36.40 -10.70 10.56
C GLY A 123 35.01 -11.29 10.31
N ALA A 124 34.32 -11.72 11.38
CA ALA A 124 32.88 -11.88 11.34
C ALA A 124 32.27 -10.53 11.74
N GLU A 125 32.34 -9.56 10.83
CA GLU A 125 31.48 -8.38 10.91
C GLU A 125 30.04 -8.86 10.65
N GLY A 126 29.18 -8.64 11.64
CA GLY A 126 27.83 -9.18 11.68
C GLY A 126 27.01 -8.80 10.46
N GLN A 127 26.71 -9.79 9.63
CA GLN A 127 25.49 -9.77 8.83
C GLN A 127 24.33 -9.84 9.83
N ALA A 128 23.79 -8.69 10.21
CA ALA A 128 22.51 -8.64 10.89
C ALA A 128 21.51 -9.40 10.01
N GLN A 129 21.14 -10.60 10.43
CA GLN A 129 20.14 -11.41 9.73
C GLN A 129 18.87 -10.56 9.65
N MET A 130 18.38 -10.33 8.42
CA MET A 130 17.08 -9.70 8.27
C MET A 130 16.05 -10.57 8.99
N PRO A 131 15.18 -9.99 9.84
CA PRO A 131 14.12 -10.76 10.48
C PRO A 131 13.27 -11.40 9.38
N GLU A 132 12.80 -12.62 9.60
CA GLU A 132 11.95 -13.34 8.66
C GLU A 132 10.46 -13.06 8.94
N PRO A 133 9.60 -12.97 7.90
CA PRO A 133 8.17 -12.81 8.08
C PRO A 133 7.56 -14.08 8.68
N ASP A 134 6.73 -13.93 9.72
CA ASP A 134 6.00 -15.03 10.33
C ASP A 134 4.66 -15.30 9.61
N LEU A 135 4.55 -16.49 9.03
CA LEU A 135 3.40 -16.93 8.25
C LEU A 135 2.58 -18.05 8.91
N LYS A 136 2.96 -18.48 10.12
CA LYS A 136 2.43 -19.71 10.73
C LYS A 136 0.97 -19.60 11.14
N ASP A 137 0.56 -18.42 11.60
CA ASP A 137 -0.79 -18.17 12.12
C ASP A 137 -1.76 -17.54 11.10
N ILE A 138 -1.40 -17.55 9.80
CA ILE A 138 -2.27 -16.98 8.77
C ILE A 138 -3.32 -18.02 8.34
N PRO A 139 -4.62 -17.76 8.55
CA PRO A 139 -5.70 -18.67 8.14
C PRO A 139 -5.86 -18.68 6.61
N ASP A 140 -6.49 -19.74 6.07
CA ASP A 140 -6.74 -19.88 4.63
C ASP A 140 -7.59 -18.73 4.05
N VAL A 141 -8.52 -18.21 4.86
CA VAL A 141 -9.33 -17.03 4.59
C VAL A 141 -9.00 -15.98 5.63
N VAL A 142 -8.34 -14.92 5.20
CA VAL A 142 -7.89 -13.83 6.08
C VAL A 142 -8.99 -12.82 6.33
N ALA A 143 -9.82 -12.56 5.33
CA ALA A 143 -10.98 -11.69 5.47
C ALA A 143 -12.08 -12.02 4.45
N GLU A 144 -13.30 -11.59 4.75
CA GLU A 144 -14.46 -11.66 3.86
C GLU A 144 -15.11 -10.28 3.75
N VAL A 145 -15.43 -9.86 2.54
CA VAL A 145 -16.06 -8.56 2.23
C VAL A 145 -17.27 -8.79 1.33
N ASN A 146 -18.48 -8.64 1.86
CA ASN A 146 -19.73 -8.91 1.16
C ASN A 146 -19.76 -10.30 0.49
N GLY A 147 -19.15 -11.30 1.13
CA GLY A 147 -19.03 -12.67 0.62
C GLY A 147 -17.85 -12.91 -0.32
N THR A 148 -17.09 -11.89 -0.73
CA THR A 148 -15.80 -12.06 -1.43
C THR A 148 -14.70 -12.38 -0.43
N LYS A 149 -13.98 -13.48 -0.64
CA LYS A 149 -12.93 -13.95 0.27
C LYS A 149 -11.56 -13.42 -0.14
N ILE A 150 -10.80 -12.94 0.85
CA ILE A 150 -9.38 -12.62 0.73
C ILE A 150 -8.61 -13.85 1.24
N THR A 151 -7.91 -14.52 0.32
CA THR A 151 -7.19 -15.78 0.60
C THR A 151 -5.82 -15.54 1.22
N LYS A 152 -5.31 -16.58 1.88
CA LYS A 152 -3.95 -16.61 2.42
C LYS A 152 -2.87 -16.23 1.40
N ASP A 153 -2.97 -16.70 0.17
CA ASP A 153 -1.92 -16.45 -0.85
C ASP A 153 -1.82 -14.96 -1.19
N LYS A 154 -2.96 -14.31 -1.45
CA LYS A 154 -3.01 -12.86 -1.72
C LYS A 154 -2.55 -12.05 -0.50
N PHE A 155 -2.92 -12.49 0.69
CA PHE A 155 -2.48 -11.84 1.93
C PHE A 155 -0.99 -12.01 2.18
N THR A 156 -0.44 -13.21 1.99
CA THR A 156 0.97 -13.52 2.22
C THR A 156 1.84 -12.68 1.29
N ALA A 157 1.50 -12.61 0.01
CA ALA A 157 2.23 -11.77 -0.95
C ALA A 157 2.24 -10.29 -0.55
N ALA A 158 1.10 -9.75 -0.09
CA ALA A 158 1.01 -8.37 0.39
C ALA A 158 1.79 -8.15 1.70
N TYR A 159 1.66 -9.08 2.64
CA TYR A 159 2.32 -9.03 3.94
C TYR A 159 3.84 -9.10 3.82
N GLU A 160 4.36 -10.03 3.01
CA GLU A 160 5.80 -10.17 2.80
C GLU A 160 6.41 -8.90 2.20
N GLY A 161 5.76 -8.30 1.20
CA GLY A 161 6.21 -7.04 0.61
C GLY A 161 6.25 -5.91 1.64
N GLN A 162 5.19 -5.75 2.44
CA GLN A 162 5.14 -4.72 3.48
C GLN A 162 6.14 -4.99 4.61
N PHE A 163 6.30 -6.26 4.99
CA PHE A 163 7.25 -6.69 6.02
C PHE A 163 8.69 -6.42 5.60
N GLN A 164 9.07 -6.70 4.35
CA GLN A 164 10.42 -6.41 3.84
C GLN A 164 10.75 -4.92 3.95
N GLN A 165 9.81 -4.04 3.58
CA GLN A 165 9.98 -2.59 3.71
C GLN A 165 10.15 -2.16 5.18
N MET A 166 9.32 -2.70 6.08
CA MET A 166 9.41 -2.42 7.51
C MET A 166 10.69 -2.99 8.13
N ALA A 167 11.13 -4.18 7.73
CA ALA A 167 12.35 -4.82 8.21
C ALA A 167 13.59 -3.99 7.86
N MET A 168 13.64 -3.41 6.66
CA MET A 168 14.71 -2.47 6.28
C MET A 168 14.71 -1.22 7.16
N GLN A 169 13.53 -0.67 7.48
CA GLN A 169 13.40 0.47 8.39
C GLN A 169 13.82 0.11 9.83
N SER A 170 13.44 -1.09 10.29
CA SER A 170 13.82 -1.64 11.59
C SER A 170 15.33 -1.77 11.75
N GLN A 171 16.04 -2.14 10.70
CA GLN A 171 17.51 -2.18 10.72
C GLN A 171 18.13 -0.79 10.86
N MET A 172 17.55 0.23 10.21
CA MET A 172 18.04 1.61 10.31
C MET A 172 17.74 2.26 11.67
N THR A 173 16.59 1.93 12.26
CA THR A 173 16.10 2.56 13.51
C THR A 173 16.41 1.74 14.77
N GLY A 174 16.77 0.47 14.61
CA GLY A 174 16.92 -0.50 15.70
C GLY A 174 15.60 -0.93 16.36
N GLN A 175 14.44 -0.51 15.84
CA GLN A 175 13.13 -0.89 16.37
C GLN A 175 12.64 -2.16 15.70
N GLU A 176 12.23 -3.17 16.47
CA GLU A 176 11.67 -4.41 15.90
C GLU A 176 10.31 -4.18 15.23
N VAL A 177 10.02 -4.96 14.18
CA VAL A 177 8.72 -4.93 13.51
C VAL A 177 7.68 -5.64 14.36
N ASP A 178 6.62 -4.94 14.77
CA ASP A 178 5.42 -5.59 15.32
C ASP A 178 4.66 -6.32 14.21
N GLN A 179 4.98 -7.58 14.03
CA GLN A 179 4.39 -8.45 13.01
C GLN A 179 2.88 -8.62 13.20
N ALA A 180 2.36 -8.62 14.43
CA ALA A 180 0.93 -8.78 14.68
C ALA A 180 0.15 -7.54 14.25
N ALA A 181 0.65 -6.35 14.61
CA ALA A 181 0.09 -5.09 14.12
C ALA A 181 0.18 -5.01 12.59
N LEU A 182 1.30 -5.43 12.01
CA LEU A 182 1.50 -5.42 10.56
C LEU A 182 0.54 -6.35 9.82
N LYS A 183 0.32 -7.58 10.32
CA LYS A 183 -0.67 -8.53 9.77
C LYS A 183 -2.07 -7.91 9.76
N LYS A 184 -2.48 -7.33 10.89
CA LYS A 184 -3.79 -6.67 11.02
C LYS A 184 -3.92 -5.49 10.04
N GLN A 185 -2.91 -4.63 9.98
CA GLN A 185 -2.89 -3.48 9.06
C GLN A 185 -2.97 -3.93 7.59
N THR A 186 -2.24 -5.00 7.24
CA THR A 186 -2.28 -5.58 5.88
C THR A 186 -3.69 -6.07 5.55
N ALA A 187 -4.34 -6.80 6.47
CA ALA A 187 -5.68 -7.32 6.23
C ALA A 187 -6.71 -6.18 6.12
N GLU A 188 -6.61 -5.16 6.96
CA GLU A 188 -7.46 -3.96 6.89
C GLU A 188 -7.27 -3.21 5.57
N ALA A 189 -6.03 -3.06 5.10
CA ALA A 189 -5.74 -2.44 3.81
C ALA A 189 -6.35 -3.25 2.65
N MET A 190 -6.19 -4.58 2.65
CA MET A 190 -6.78 -5.44 1.62
C MET A 190 -8.32 -5.39 1.61
N VAL A 191 -8.94 -5.36 2.79
CA VAL A 191 -10.39 -5.15 2.92
C VAL A 191 -10.79 -3.79 2.33
N GLY A 192 -10.05 -2.73 2.65
CA GLY A 192 -10.28 -1.39 2.10
C GLY A 192 -10.23 -1.38 0.57
N THR A 193 -9.17 -1.96 -0.01
CA THR A 193 -9.03 -2.11 -1.46
C THR A 193 -10.19 -2.91 -2.06
N GLN A 194 -10.58 -4.03 -1.44
CA GLN A 194 -11.71 -4.84 -1.92
C GLN A 194 -13.03 -4.06 -1.92
N LEU A 195 -13.29 -3.24 -0.90
CA LEU A 195 -14.45 -2.35 -0.85
C LEU A 195 -14.44 -1.32 -1.97
N LEU A 196 -13.29 -0.71 -2.25
CA LEU A 196 -13.14 0.25 -3.35
C LEU A 196 -13.38 -0.40 -4.71
N ILE A 197 -12.88 -1.62 -4.92
CA ILE A 197 -13.11 -2.38 -6.16
C ILE A 197 -14.61 -2.67 -6.33
N GLN A 198 -15.27 -3.15 -5.27
CA GLN A 198 -16.71 -3.41 -5.30
C GLN A 198 -17.52 -2.14 -5.58
N GLU A 199 -17.14 -1.00 -5.00
CA GLU A 199 -17.81 0.28 -5.25
C GLU A 199 -17.58 0.76 -6.69
N ALA A 200 -16.36 0.64 -7.21
CA ALA A 200 -16.06 0.97 -8.61
C ALA A 200 -16.89 0.13 -9.58
N ASP A 201 -17.02 -1.17 -9.33
CA ASP A 201 -17.85 -2.07 -10.12
C ASP A 201 -19.35 -1.75 -9.97
N HIS A 202 -19.81 -1.42 -8.76
CA HIS A 202 -21.19 -1.02 -8.49
C HIS A 202 -21.57 0.26 -9.25
N ARG A 203 -20.65 1.21 -9.37
CA ARG A 203 -20.81 2.44 -10.19
C ARG A 203 -20.60 2.23 -11.68
N GLY A 204 -20.18 1.03 -12.09
CA GLY A 204 -19.91 0.71 -13.49
C GLY A 204 -18.67 1.38 -14.07
N ILE A 205 -17.69 1.74 -13.22
CA ILE A 205 -16.42 2.32 -13.65
C ILE A 205 -15.62 1.28 -14.43
N LYS A 206 -15.18 1.66 -15.63
CA LYS A 206 -14.42 0.77 -16.53
C LYS A 206 -12.98 1.25 -16.69
N ALA A 207 -12.05 0.31 -16.69
CA ALA A 207 -10.68 0.52 -17.14
C ALA A 207 -10.63 0.28 -18.66
N ALA A 208 -10.48 1.36 -19.45
CA ALA A 208 -10.22 1.20 -20.87
C ALA A 208 -8.76 0.78 -21.07
N GLN A 209 -8.47 -0.01 -22.11
CA GLN A 209 -7.10 -0.48 -22.37
C GLN A 209 -6.12 0.69 -22.48
N LYS A 210 -6.52 1.79 -23.11
CA LYS A 210 -5.70 3.01 -23.21
C LYS A 210 -5.28 3.58 -21.85
N ASP A 211 -6.13 3.48 -20.83
CA ASP A 211 -5.81 3.97 -19.48
C ASP A 211 -4.86 3.02 -18.76
N VAL A 212 -4.99 1.71 -19.01
CA VAL A 212 -4.07 0.68 -18.52
C VAL A 212 -2.69 0.87 -19.14
N ASP A 213 -2.62 1.04 -20.45
CA ASP A 213 -1.37 1.28 -21.18
C ASP A 213 -0.68 2.55 -20.67
N ALA A 214 -1.44 3.63 -20.44
CA ALA A 214 -0.92 4.88 -19.89
C ALA A 214 -0.37 4.71 -18.46
N GLU A 215 -0.99 3.88 -17.64
CA GLU A 215 -0.50 3.61 -16.28
C GLU A 215 0.77 2.74 -16.29
N LEU A 216 0.82 1.75 -17.18
CA LEU A 216 2.01 0.94 -17.41
C LEU A 216 3.19 1.79 -17.92
N GLU A 217 2.94 2.74 -18.81
CA GLU A 217 3.97 3.68 -19.27
C GLU A 217 4.51 4.56 -18.13
N LYS A 218 3.64 5.03 -17.23
CA LYS A 218 4.08 5.77 -16.04
C LYS A 218 4.90 4.88 -15.13
N MET A 219 4.44 3.66 -14.86
CA MET A 219 5.15 2.70 -14.04
C MET A 219 6.53 2.37 -14.62
N ALA A 220 6.64 2.19 -15.94
CA ALA A 220 7.92 1.98 -16.60
C ALA A 220 8.88 3.15 -16.38
N LYS A 221 8.41 4.39 -16.57
CA LYS A 221 9.19 5.61 -16.34
C LYS A 221 9.62 5.76 -14.88
N SER A 222 8.73 5.48 -13.94
CA SER A 222 9.02 5.57 -12.49
C SER A 222 10.01 4.51 -12.00
N ASN A 223 10.20 3.43 -12.75
CA ASN A 223 11.17 2.37 -12.45
C ASN A 223 12.37 2.39 -13.42
N ASP A 224 12.62 3.52 -14.09
CA ASP A 224 13.74 3.73 -15.01
C ASP A 224 13.81 2.74 -16.20
N PHE A 225 12.68 2.13 -16.58
CA PHE A 225 12.57 1.36 -17.81
C PHE A 225 12.30 2.28 -19.01
N LYS A 226 12.90 1.95 -20.16
CA LYS A 226 12.71 2.77 -21.37
C LYS A 226 11.38 2.51 -22.05
N THR A 227 10.83 1.30 -21.87
CA THR A 227 9.59 0.86 -22.51
C THR A 227 8.77 -0.03 -21.58
N VAL A 228 7.47 -0.14 -21.86
CA VAL A 228 6.57 -1.07 -21.16
C VAL A 228 6.98 -2.52 -21.40
N ASP A 229 7.50 -2.86 -22.58
CA ASP A 229 7.97 -4.22 -22.89
C ASP A 229 9.15 -4.63 -22.00
N GLU A 230 10.08 -3.71 -21.72
CA GLU A 230 11.19 -3.95 -20.78
C GLU A 230 10.67 -4.21 -19.36
N LEU A 231 9.68 -3.44 -18.92
CA LEU A 231 9.01 -3.63 -17.63
C LEU A 231 8.32 -5.01 -17.58
N MET A 232 7.53 -5.36 -18.60
CA MET A 232 6.83 -6.65 -18.66
C MET A 232 7.81 -7.83 -18.68
N ALA A 233 8.92 -7.71 -19.40
CA ALA A 233 9.96 -8.72 -19.41
C ALA A 233 10.63 -8.89 -18.04
N ALA A 234 10.78 -7.81 -17.27
CA ALA A 234 11.29 -7.87 -15.90
C ALA A 234 10.30 -8.55 -14.95
N ILE A 235 9.02 -8.17 -14.99
CA ILE A 235 7.95 -8.76 -14.17
C ILE A 235 7.79 -10.26 -14.48
N LYS A 236 7.89 -10.65 -15.75
CA LYS A 236 7.84 -12.06 -16.16
C LYS A 236 8.97 -12.90 -15.58
N LYS A 237 10.16 -12.32 -15.37
CA LYS A 237 11.27 -13.01 -14.68
C LYS A 237 11.00 -13.21 -13.19
N GLN A 238 10.12 -12.40 -12.60
CA GLN A 238 9.65 -12.53 -11.22
C GLN A 238 8.46 -13.51 -11.09
N GLY A 239 7.98 -14.07 -12.20
CA GLY A 239 7.00 -15.15 -12.21
C GLY A 239 5.55 -14.74 -12.43
N MET A 240 5.26 -13.47 -12.72
CA MET A 240 3.92 -13.01 -13.11
C MET A 240 3.80 -12.89 -14.62
N ASP A 241 2.69 -13.35 -15.20
CA ASP A 241 2.46 -13.20 -16.63
C ASP A 241 1.75 -11.89 -17.00
N GLU A 242 1.81 -11.52 -18.27
CA GLU A 242 1.28 -10.25 -18.78
C GLU A 242 -0.23 -10.10 -18.54
N ASN A 243 -1.00 -11.19 -18.55
CA ASN A 243 -2.44 -11.12 -18.30
C ASN A 243 -2.73 -10.82 -16.84
N GLU A 244 -1.95 -11.38 -15.91
CA GLU A 244 -2.07 -11.07 -14.49
C GLU A 244 -1.75 -9.60 -14.23
N VAL A 245 -0.64 -9.10 -14.80
CA VAL A 245 -0.26 -7.68 -14.69
C VAL A 245 -1.34 -6.77 -15.25
N ASN A 246 -1.88 -7.10 -16.43
CA ASN A 246 -2.96 -6.33 -17.05
C ASN A 246 -4.24 -6.35 -16.21
N ALA A 247 -4.61 -7.49 -15.60
CA ALA A 247 -5.77 -7.59 -14.73
C ALA A 247 -5.59 -6.77 -13.43
N GLU A 248 -4.39 -6.77 -12.85
CA GLU A 248 -4.06 -5.94 -11.70
C GLU A 248 -4.08 -4.45 -12.06
N MET A 249 -3.54 -4.06 -13.23
CA MET A 249 -3.62 -2.67 -13.71
C MET A 249 -5.03 -2.22 -14.05
N GLN A 250 -5.87 -3.08 -14.62
CA GLN A 250 -7.29 -2.76 -14.79
C GLN A 250 -7.96 -2.46 -13.46
N THR A 251 -7.66 -3.25 -12.43
CA THR A 251 -8.17 -3.05 -11.08
C THR A 251 -7.68 -1.72 -10.50
N GLN A 252 -6.39 -1.43 -10.62
CA GLN A 252 -5.81 -0.16 -10.16
C GLN A 252 -6.43 1.04 -10.87
N VAL A 253 -6.59 0.99 -12.19
CA VAL A 253 -7.21 2.06 -12.98
C VAL A 253 -8.65 2.30 -12.55
N LYS A 254 -9.44 1.26 -12.27
CA LYS A 254 -10.81 1.41 -11.76
C LYS A 254 -10.83 2.13 -10.42
N VAL A 255 -9.98 1.73 -9.48
CA VAL A 255 -9.88 2.35 -8.16
C VAL A 255 -9.42 3.80 -8.26
N ASN A 256 -8.39 4.08 -9.07
CA ASN A 256 -7.91 5.44 -9.30
C ASN A 256 -9.01 6.35 -9.89
N LYS A 257 -9.80 5.83 -10.83
CA LYS A 257 -10.95 6.56 -11.38
C LYS A 257 -12.03 6.82 -10.34
N LEU A 258 -12.34 5.84 -9.49
CA LEU A 258 -13.28 6.03 -8.38
C LEU A 258 -12.82 7.17 -7.46
N ILE A 259 -11.55 7.16 -7.06
CA ILE A 259 -10.98 8.20 -6.18
C ILE A 259 -10.98 9.57 -6.88
N ALA A 260 -10.67 9.61 -8.18
CA ALA A 260 -10.73 10.85 -8.97
C ALA A 260 -12.16 11.40 -9.09
N GLU A 261 -13.17 10.53 -9.23
CA GLU A 261 -14.58 10.94 -9.21
C GLU A 261 -15.02 11.49 -7.84
N GLU A 262 -14.52 10.92 -6.74
CA GLU A 262 -14.80 11.40 -5.38
C GLU A 262 -14.15 12.76 -5.07
N THR A 263 -12.90 12.93 -5.48
CA THR A 263 -12.14 14.18 -5.23
C THR A 263 -12.47 15.30 -6.21
N GLY A 264 -12.93 14.94 -7.42
CA GLY A 264 -13.14 15.84 -8.54
C GLY A 264 -11.85 16.49 -9.06
N ASP A 265 -11.97 17.25 -10.15
CA ASP A 265 -10.86 18.05 -10.73
C ASP A 265 -10.54 19.31 -9.90
N THR A 266 -10.61 19.23 -8.57
CA THR A 266 -10.39 20.40 -7.72
C THR A 266 -8.90 20.70 -7.61
N LYS A 267 -8.46 21.75 -8.33
CA LYS A 267 -7.10 22.28 -8.17
C LYS A 267 -6.86 22.74 -6.73
N PRO A 268 -5.69 22.47 -6.15
CA PRO A 268 -5.28 23.05 -4.88
C PRO A 268 -5.41 24.57 -4.88
N SER A 269 -6.02 25.11 -3.84
CA SER A 269 -6.08 26.55 -3.58
C SER A 269 -4.73 27.08 -3.12
N GLU A 270 -4.48 28.38 -3.31
CA GLU A 270 -3.23 29.02 -2.85
C GLU A 270 -3.01 28.87 -1.35
N LYS A 271 -4.10 28.79 -0.56
CA LYS A 271 -4.02 28.55 0.89
C LYS A 271 -3.49 27.15 1.20
N GLU A 272 -3.99 26.13 0.50
CA GLU A 272 -3.52 24.75 0.66
C GLU A 272 -2.07 24.61 0.20
N LEU A 273 -1.68 25.26 -0.91
CA LEU A 273 -0.30 25.28 -1.38
C LEU A 273 0.64 25.97 -0.39
N LYS A 274 0.22 27.09 0.22
CA LYS A 274 1.02 27.78 1.24
C LYS A 274 1.18 26.93 2.49
N ALA A 275 0.11 26.27 2.94
CA ALA A 275 0.17 25.35 4.07
C ALA A 275 1.11 24.16 3.79
N ALA A 276 1.04 23.58 2.59
CA ALA A 276 1.95 22.51 2.19
C ALA A 276 3.42 22.97 2.12
N TYR A 277 3.67 24.19 1.63
CA TYR A 277 5.01 24.80 1.64
C TYR A 277 5.53 24.97 3.06
N ASP A 278 4.73 25.55 3.96
CA ASP A 278 5.11 25.79 5.34
C ASP A 278 5.41 24.46 6.07
N GLN A 279 4.61 23.41 5.84
CA GLN A 279 4.85 22.07 6.37
C GLN A 279 6.14 21.44 5.81
N ALA A 280 6.37 21.53 4.49
CA ALA A 280 7.60 21.03 3.87
C ALA A 280 8.84 21.74 4.42
N LYS A 281 8.75 23.06 4.60
CA LYS A 281 9.81 23.87 5.22
C LYS A 281 10.09 23.42 6.64
N GLN A 282 9.05 23.23 7.46
CA GLN A 282 9.19 22.77 8.83
C GLN A 282 9.84 21.37 8.92
N GLN A 283 9.45 20.46 8.03
CA GLN A 283 10.03 19.11 7.99
C GLN A 283 11.52 19.14 7.58
N GLN A 284 11.89 20.02 6.65
CA GLN A 284 13.27 20.20 6.23
C GLN A 284 14.12 20.89 7.29
N GLU A 285 13.57 21.86 8.03
CA GLU A 285 14.21 22.46 9.19
C GLU A 285 14.48 21.41 10.28
N ALA A 286 13.49 20.57 10.61
CA ALA A 286 13.64 19.50 11.60
C ALA A 286 14.72 18.46 11.19
N MET A 287 14.75 18.08 9.91
CA MET A 287 15.79 17.20 9.37
C MET A 287 17.18 17.86 9.38
N GLY A 288 17.25 19.17 9.11
CA GLY A 288 18.47 19.95 9.14
C GLY A 288 19.04 20.14 10.55
N GLU A 289 18.17 20.28 11.55
CA GLU A 289 18.56 20.30 12.96
C GLU A 289 19.12 18.95 13.42
N GLN A 290 18.54 17.84 12.95
CA GLN A 290 19.00 16.49 13.28
C GLN A 290 20.32 16.10 12.58
N SER A 291 20.57 16.64 11.38
CA SER A 291 21.76 16.35 10.58
C SER A 291 22.87 17.41 10.70
N GLY A 292 22.60 18.53 11.39
CA GLY A 292 23.52 19.67 11.48
C GLY A 292 23.73 20.42 10.16
N GLN A 293 22.96 20.09 9.13
CA GLN A 293 23.06 20.69 7.78
C GLN A 293 21.83 21.55 7.52
N LYS A 294 22.06 22.86 7.40
CA LYS A 294 21.00 23.80 7.06
C LYS A 294 20.76 23.79 5.54
N ALA A 295 19.78 23.02 5.10
CA ALA A 295 19.38 23.00 3.69
C ALA A 295 18.53 24.25 3.38
N GLU A 296 18.91 25.03 2.37
CA GLU A 296 18.06 26.10 1.84
C GLU A 296 16.79 25.47 1.25
N VAL A 297 15.63 25.98 1.69
CA VAL A 297 14.33 25.55 1.18
C VAL A 297 14.07 26.34 -0.11
N PRO A 298 13.81 25.67 -1.25
CA PRO A 298 13.53 26.35 -2.52
C PRO A 298 12.31 27.28 -2.39
N SER A 299 12.14 28.21 -3.32
CA SER A 299 10.99 29.12 -3.25
C SER A 299 9.66 28.40 -3.49
N MET A 300 8.56 28.97 -2.98
CA MET A 300 7.22 28.44 -3.21
C MET A 300 6.86 28.37 -4.71
N GLU A 301 7.38 29.30 -5.52
CA GLU A 301 7.14 29.32 -6.97
C GLU A 301 7.84 28.16 -7.68
N GLU A 302 9.09 27.87 -7.30
CA GLU A 302 9.85 26.74 -7.84
C GLU A 302 9.23 25.39 -7.44
N MET A 303 8.71 25.29 -6.21
CA MET A 303 8.08 24.06 -5.73
C MET A 303 6.59 23.96 -6.06
N ARG A 304 5.97 25.01 -6.62
CA ARG A 304 4.53 25.04 -6.91
C ARG A 304 4.00 23.78 -7.61
N PRO A 305 4.62 23.25 -8.70
CA PRO A 305 4.12 22.03 -9.34
C PRO A 305 4.21 20.80 -8.42
N ASN A 306 5.26 20.70 -7.60
CA ASN A 306 5.42 19.60 -6.64
C ASN A 306 4.41 19.71 -5.49
N LEU A 307 4.19 20.92 -4.97
CA LEU A 307 3.18 21.19 -3.93
C LEU A 307 1.77 20.92 -4.44
N GLU A 308 1.46 21.26 -5.69
CA GLU A 308 0.17 20.94 -6.31
C GLU A 308 -0.05 19.43 -6.36
N GLN A 309 0.96 18.66 -6.76
CA GLN A 309 0.91 17.19 -6.72
C GLN A 309 0.77 16.64 -5.30
N GLN A 310 1.51 17.19 -4.34
CA GLN A 310 1.47 16.77 -2.94
C GLN A 310 0.09 17.01 -2.32
N VAL A 311 -0.48 18.21 -2.49
CA VAL A 311 -1.82 18.52 -1.98
C VAL A 311 -2.88 17.65 -2.67
N LYS A 312 -2.75 17.42 -3.98
CA LYS A 312 -3.65 16.52 -4.72
C LYS A 312 -3.60 15.10 -4.13
N ALA A 313 -2.41 14.56 -3.90
CA ALA A 313 -2.23 13.24 -3.29
C ALA A 313 -2.79 13.17 -1.85
N GLN A 314 -2.63 14.23 -1.06
CA GLN A 314 -3.23 14.31 0.28
C GLN A 314 -4.76 14.24 0.21
N LYS A 315 -5.38 15.01 -0.69
CA LYS A 315 -6.84 15.01 -0.86
C LYS A 315 -7.37 13.67 -1.38
N GLU A 316 -6.66 13.05 -2.31
CA GLU A 316 -6.97 11.69 -2.78
C GLU A 316 -6.87 10.68 -1.64
N THR A 317 -5.87 10.80 -0.76
CA THR A 317 -5.73 9.94 0.42
C THR A 317 -6.88 10.14 1.41
N GLU A 318 -7.22 11.39 1.75
CA GLU A 318 -8.33 11.73 2.66
C GLU A 318 -9.67 11.23 2.11
N ALA A 319 -9.95 11.46 0.82
CA ALA A 319 -11.15 11.00 0.16
C ALA A 319 -11.23 9.46 0.16
N THR A 320 -10.11 8.79 -0.11
CA THR A 320 -10.04 7.32 -0.07
C THR A 320 -10.36 6.79 1.33
N GLN A 321 -9.76 7.37 2.38
CA GLN A 321 -10.02 6.96 3.77
C GLN A 321 -11.48 7.20 4.18
N ALA A 322 -12.03 8.37 3.82
CA ALA A 322 -13.43 8.69 4.08
C ALA A 322 -14.37 7.72 3.36
N LEU A 323 -14.11 7.44 2.08
CA LEU A 323 -14.88 6.51 1.28
C LEU A 323 -14.81 5.08 1.85
N VAL A 324 -13.61 4.56 2.14
CA VAL A 324 -13.44 3.23 2.75
C VAL A 324 -14.18 3.13 4.09
N THR A 325 -14.11 4.18 4.91
CA THR A 325 -14.82 4.23 6.20
C THR A 325 -16.33 4.12 6.01
N ASP A 326 -16.88 4.83 5.03
CA ASP A 326 -18.32 4.83 4.74
C ASP A 326 -18.79 3.54 4.06
N LEU A 327 -17.98 2.96 3.17
CA LEU A 327 -18.23 1.64 2.57
C LEU A 327 -18.22 0.56 3.64
N ARG A 328 -17.27 0.61 4.58
CA ARG A 328 -17.15 -0.37 5.66
C ARG A 328 -18.35 -0.36 6.61
N LYS A 329 -18.96 0.81 6.88
CA LYS A 329 -20.19 0.90 7.68
C LYS A 329 -21.39 0.19 7.02
N LYS A 330 -21.35 0.03 5.70
CA LYS A 330 -22.45 -0.52 4.89
C LYS A 330 -22.21 -1.97 4.46
N ALA A 331 -20.98 -2.48 4.61
CA ALA A 331 -20.56 -3.78 4.14
C ALA A 331 -20.53 -4.82 5.27
N ASP A 332 -20.73 -6.09 4.91
CA ASP A 332 -20.43 -7.23 5.79
C ASP A 332 -18.93 -7.56 5.69
N VAL A 333 -18.18 -7.16 6.72
CA VAL A 333 -16.73 -7.36 6.79
C VAL A 333 -16.39 -8.27 7.96
N LYS A 334 -15.68 -9.37 7.67
CA LYS A 334 -15.12 -10.28 8.67
C LYS A 334 -13.61 -10.38 8.47
N ILE A 335 -12.83 -10.22 9.54
CA ILE A 335 -11.36 -10.35 9.53
C ILE A 335 -11.01 -11.48 10.49
N HIS A 336 -10.09 -12.36 10.07
CA HIS A 336 -9.75 -13.62 10.75
C HIS A 336 -8.28 -13.71 11.19
N VAL A 337 -7.49 -12.66 10.97
CA VAL A 337 -6.08 -12.54 11.41
C VAL A 337 -5.93 -11.86 12.76
#